data_AF-A0A1Y4IM48-F1
#
_entry.id   AF-A0A1Y4IM48-F1
#
_cell.length_a   1.000
_cell.length_b   1.000
_cell.length_c   1.000
_cell.angle_alpha   90.00
_cell.angle_beta   90.00
_cell.angle_gamma   90.00
#
_symmetry.space_group_name_H-M   'P 1'
#
loop_
_entity.id
_entity.type
_entity.pdbx_description
1 polymer ?
#
loop_
_entity_poly.entity_id
_entity_poly.type
_entity_poly.pdbx_seq_one_letter_code
_entity_poly.pdbx_strand_id
1 'polypeptide(L)' 'MKRFNEEFEINQDLMDTIASYMDDDKREHVHFELAPCTCEEFIRRYLELDPDFEDLLYQEFGIEV' A
#
# COMPACT_ATOMS: atom_id res chain seq x y z
N MET A 1 -6.76 7.96 3.22
CA MET A 1 -7.23 6.69 2.62
C MET A 1 -8.60 6.34 3.18
N LYS A 2 -9.40 5.55 2.47
CA LYS A 2 -10.72 5.12 2.95
C LYS A 2 -10.82 3.60 3.01
N ARG A 3 -11.65 3.11 3.91
CA ARG A 3 -12.08 1.72 3.98
C ARG A 3 -13.58 1.67 4.22
N PHE A 4 -14.34 1.07 3.32
CA PHE A 4 -15.81 1.07 3.39
C PHE A 4 -16.44 2.47 3.54
N ASN A 5 -15.94 3.46 2.78
CA ASN A 5 -16.32 4.89 2.85
C ASN A 5 -15.96 5.65 4.15
N GLU A 6 -15.22 5.06 5.07
CA GLU A 6 -14.75 5.73 6.29
C GLU A 6 -13.25 6.04 6.19
N GLU A 7 -12.83 7.19 6.72
CA GLU A 7 -11.40 7.53 6.82
C GLU A 7 -10.67 6.44 7.62
N PHE A 8 -9.59 5.94 7.05
CA PHE A 8 -8.88 4.78 7.57
C PHE A 8 -7.37 5.00 7.48
N GLU A 9 -6.68 4.66 8.57
CA GLU A 9 -5.22 4.67 8.64
C GLU A 9 -4.71 3.23 8.67
N ILE A 10 -3.72 2.93 7.82
CA ILE A 10 -3.08 1.63 7.78
C ILE A 10 -2.06 1.56 8.91
N ASN A 11 -2.26 0.61 9.82
CA ASN A 11 -1.29 0.30 10.86
C ASN A 11 -0.20 -0.65 10.32
N GLN A 12 0.88 -0.83 11.09
CA GLN A 12 2.01 -1.65 10.67
C GLN A 12 1.63 -3.11 10.40
N ASP A 13 0.80 -3.73 11.25
CA ASP A 13 0.39 -5.14 11.09
C ASP A 13 -0.37 -5.37 9.76
N LEU A 14 -1.23 -4.43 9.39
CA LEU A 14 -1.94 -4.47 8.11
C LEU A 14 -0.99 -4.18 6.95
N MET A 15 -0.06 -3.23 7.10
CA MET A 15 0.95 -2.94 6.08
C MET A 15 1.83 -4.17 5.81
N ASP A 16 2.26 -4.88 6.84
CA ASP A 16 3.06 -6.11 6.71
C ASP A 16 2.29 -7.20 5.96
N THR A 17 0.97 -7.28 6.19
CA THR A 17 0.09 -8.20 5.45
C THR A 17 -0.03 -7.79 3.99
N ILE A 18 -0.28 -6.50 3.69
CA ILE A 18 -0.36 -5.96 2.32
C ILE A 18 0.97 -6.20 1.59
N ALA A 19 2.11 -5.96 2.25
CA ALA A 19 3.44 -6.12 1.68
C ALA A 19 3.76 -7.56 1.25
N SER A 20 3.05 -8.57 1.79
CA SER A 20 3.18 -9.96 1.36
C SER A 20 2.53 -10.27 0.01
N TYR A 21 1.67 -9.38 -0.50
CA TYR A 21 1.07 -9.47 -1.83
C TYR A 21 1.84 -8.66 -2.90
N MET A 22 2.77 -7.80 -2.48
CA MET A 22 3.52 -6.92 -3.38
C MET A 22 4.62 -7.68 -4.13
N ASP A 23 4.97 -7.14 -5.29
CA ASP A 23 6.18 -7.51 -6.01
C ASP A 23 7.41 -7.05 -5.21
N ASP A 24 8.31 -7.97 -4.88
CA ASP A 24 9.46 -7.72 -4.02
C ASP A 24 10.41 -6.65 -4.61
N ASP A 25 10.65 -6.67 -5.92
CA ASP A 25 11.56 -5.73 -6.59
C ASP A 25 10.99 -4.31 -6.54
N LYS A 26 9.68 -4.15 -6.80
CA LYS A 26 9.01 -2.85 -6.70
C LYS A 26 8.95 -2.35 -5.26
N ARG A 27 8.62 -3.24 -4.32
CA ARG A 27 8.55 -2.91 -2.88
C ARG A 27 9.90 -2.43 -2.36
N GLU A 28 10.97 -3.14 -2.71
CA GLU A 28 12.33 -2.77 -2.32
C GLU A 28 12.75 -1.43 -2.95
N HIS A 29 12.41 -1.19 -4.23
CA HIS A 29 12.65 0.10 -4.88
C HIS A 29 11.99 1.27 -4.15
N VAL A 30 10.70 1.16 -3.82
CA VAL A 30 9.97 2.20 -3.06
C VAL A 30 10.59 2.40 -1.67
N HIS A 31 10.94 1.30 -0.99
CA HIS A 31 11.57 1.38 0.32
C HIS A 31 12.92 2.12 0.27
N PHE A 32 13.76 1.87 -0.74
CA PHE A 32 15.01 2.60 -0.92
C PHE A 32 14.80 4.09 -1.23
N GLU A 33 13.73 4.43 -1.94
CA GLU A 33 13.45 5.81 -2.34
C GLU A 33 12.91 6.66 -1.18
N LEU A 34 11.98 6.11 -0.40
CA LEU A 34 11.16 6.88 0.53
C LEU A 34 11.45 6.63 2.02
N ALA A 35 12.18 5.58 2.40
CA ALA A 35 12.38 5.30 3.82
C ALA A 35 13.22 6.38 4.52
N PRO A 36 12.80 6.88 5.70
CA PRO A 36 11.56 6.54 6.42
C PRO A 36 10.33 7.30 5.88
N CYS A 37 9.19 6.60 5.74
CA CYS A 37 7.92 7.16 5.28
C CYS A 37 6.73 6.57 6.05
N THR A 38 5.56 7.17 5.91
CA THR A 38 4.28 6.60 6.39
C THR A 38 3.81 5.46 5.48
N CYS A 39 2.90 4.62 5.98
CA CYS A 39 2.29 3.54 5.17
C CYS A 39 1.51 4.11 3.96
N GLU A 40 0.83 5.25 4.15
CA GLU A 40 0.08 5.91 3.09
C GLU A 40 1.00 6.44 1.99
N GLU A 41 2.11 7.10 2.35
CA GLU A 41 3.13 7.55 1.38
C GLU A 41 3.73 6.37 0.62
N PHE A 42 4.04 5.28 1.32
CA PHE A 42 4.59 4.06 0.72
C PHE A 42 3.65 3.48 -0.33
N ILE A 43 2.37 3.27 0.03
CA ILE A 43 1.39 2.67 -0.88
C ILE A 43 1.14 3.56 -2.09
N ARG A 44 0.98 4.88 -1.90
CA ARG A 44 0.80 5.80 -3.03
C ARG A 44 1.94 5.69 -4.03
N ARG A 45 3.18 5.67 -3.55
CA ARG A 45 4.35 5.52 -4.42
C ARG A 45 4.41 4.15 -5.08
N TYR A 46 4.06 3.09 -4.36
CA TYR A 46 3.99 1.74 -4.92
C TYR A 46 2.96 1.65 -6.06
N LEU A 47 1.78 2.26 -5.90
CA LEU A 47 0.74 2.28 -6.93
C LEU A 47 1.14 3.05 -8.20
N GLU A 48 2.07 4.01 -8.10
CA GLU A 48 2.65 4.64 -9.30
C GLU A 48 3.50 3.66 -10.13
N LEU A 49 4.10 2.65 -9.48
CA LEU A 49 4.90 1.60 -10.14
C LEU A 49 4.05 0.39 -10.55
N ASP A 50 2.96 0.15 -9.83
CA ASP A 50 2.07 -1.00 -10.00
C ASP A 50 0.59 -0.60 -9.81
N PRO A 51 -0.01 0.09 -10.80
CA PRO A 51 -1.38 0.61 -10.66
C PRO A 51 -2.43 -0.47 -10.45
N ASP A 52 -2.23 -1.66 -11.04
CA ASP A 52 -3.15 -2.79 -10.93
C ASP A 52 -3.24 -3.33 -9.49
N PHE A 53 -2.27 -3.00 -8.62
CA PHE A 53 -2.32 -3.36 -7.20
C PHE A 53 -3.43 -2.62 -6.44
N GLU A 54 -3.95 -1.51 -6.97
CA GLU A 54 -5.09 -0.80 -6.40
C GLU A 54 -6.35 -1.69 -6.37
N ASP A 55 -6.56 -2.49 -7.41
CA ASP A 55 -7.67 -3.44 -7.47
C ASP A 55 -7.56 -4.50 -6.37
N LEU A 56 -6.34 -4.96 -6.07
CA LEU A 56 -6.09 -5.92 -4.99
C LEU A 56 -6.35 -5.28 -3.62
N LEU A 57 -5.92 -4.04 -3.41
CA LEU A 57 -6.20 -3.29 -2.17
C LEU A 57 -7.70 -3.18 -1.91
N TYR A 58 -8.48 -2.91 -2.96
CA TYR A 58 -9.94 -2.86 -2.85
C TYR A 58 -10.54 -4.25 -2.61
N GLN A 59 -10.17 -5.25 -3.40
CA GLN A 59 -10.81 -6.57 -3.35
C GLN A 59 -10.51 -7.35 -2.07
N GLU A 60 -9.26 -7.35 -1.62
CA GLU A 60 -8.82 -8.15 -0.46
C GLU A 60 -8.98 -7.40 0.87
N PHE A 61 -8.79 -6.07 0.85
CA PHE A 61 -8.75 -5.28 2.08
C PHE A 61 -9.90 -4.26 2.19
N GLY A 62 -10.58 -3.95 1.10
CA GLY A 62 -11.61 -2.90 1.04
C GLY A 62 -11.02 -1.50 1.14
N ILE A 63 -9.74 -1.31 0.78
CA ILE A 63 -9.02 -0.03 0.88
C ILE A 63 -9.11 0.72 -0.44
N GLU A 64 -9.43 2.01 -0.35
CA GLU A 64 -9.46 2.99 -1.44
C GLU A 64 -8.41 4.07 -1.14
N VAL A 65 -7.53 4.39 -2.10
CA VAL A 65 -6.31 5.20 -1.88
C VAL A 65 -6.47 6.66 -2.30
#